data_AF-A0A7J4NPY5-F1
#
_entry.id   AF-A0A7J4NPY5-F1
#
_cell.length_a   1.000
_cell.length_b   1.000
_cell.length_c   1.000
_cell.angle_alpha   90.00
_cell.angle_beta   90.00
_cell.angle_gamma   90.00
#
_symmetry.space_group_name_H-M   'P 1'
#
loop_
_entity.id
_entity.type
_entity.pdbx_description
1 polymer ?
#
loop_
_entity_poly.entity_id
_entity_poly.type
_entity_poly.pdbx_seq_one_letter_code
_entity_poly.pdbx_strand_id
1 'polypeptide(L)'
;MKGEDSPQGVGGLTINLQLLNSLFQAKLADLRGLAIENDIPKTGNVEQLRAKLIGKLILGDIDLTDSGIKSMQNNDLTEVLGIFGVKKSGSKKSKMQRLWLHLNADPKKLNVSTIGEMTREELHAYCVSLDLPRSGNKTVLMGRVAGVLSSQEKAWGRVKKSLRTGKKVAQPTSTPAHDSAPEPAIQEPLPESDEPVEEIASSITLEEGGGEALVRLEARRAELTSHLREFLLIGREQDEDDVAAFIEDLGRLGFGIGHGVVRERILDELQQMIKLKQHEDQARSTLPGSWREKQALRHLEDVRPQLLDKLDVILEKRGGEIAAARVDFENAALDAKLDLELAAISGRVHGLFDLQVSLRASESEMDPVTARRQRALDTLYRGTHDATPEAMALLGKVETQMEAFERVVETIVRRSEGAFGPPEHALLIRFLERRGWDANQSEVRPRLLAAAGILAAEMGYVDAADIPVLPTAISLDTEKVSEVVDSMREILADMGRAPPTVESALESKSDVEGADSRVKAKLDAADALLRKLNRGESGL
;
A
#
# COMPACT_ATOMS: atom_id res chain seq x y z
N MET A 1 -47.39 35.78 -25.61
CA MET A 1 -47.25 35.07 -24.32
C MET A 1 -45.92 34.33 -24.38
N LYS A 2 -44.88 34.85 -23.72
CA LYS A 2 -44.38 34.37 -22.39
C LYS A 2 -44.22 32.85 -22.40
N GLY A 3 -43.05 32.23 -22.35
CA GLY A 3 -41.75 32.67 -21.80
C GLY A 3 -41.35 31.67 -20.71
N GLU A 4 -40.19 31.03 -20.93
CA GLU A 4 -39.22 30.41 -20.01
C GLU A 4 -39.69 29.77 -18.69
N ASP A 5 -39.22 28.54 -18.40
CA ASP A 5 -38.10 28.43 -17.46
C ASP A 5 -37.33 27.11 -17.59
N SER A 6 -36.01 27.24 -17.51
CA SER A 6 -35.00 26.17 -17.51
C SER A 6 -34.90 25.54 -16.11
N PRO A 7 -34.39 24.31 -15.94
CA PRO A 7 -34.15 23.78 -14.60
C PRO A 7 -32.97 24.53 -13.98
N GLN A 8 -33.30 25.36 -13.00
CA GLN A 8 -32.39 26.12 -12.15
C GLN A 8 -31.39 25.20 -11.45
N GLY A 9 -30.17 25.71 -11.29
CA GLY A 9 -29.08 25.05 -10.60
C GLY A 9 -29.45 24.61 -9.18
N VAL A 10 -28.89 23.47 -8.77
CA VAL A 10 -29.10 22.82 -7.49
C VAL A 10 -28.81 23.81 -6.35
N GLY A 11 -29.88 24.30 -5.71
CA GLY A 11 -29.81 25.12 -4.50
C GLY A 11 -29.19 24.31 -3.36
N GLY A 12 -28.43 24.99 -2.50
CA GLY A 12 -27.64 24.38 -1.43
C GLY A 12 -28.42 23.36 -0.61
N LEU A 13 -27.90 22.13 -0.57
CA LEU A 13 -28.43 21.04 0.26
C LEU A 13 -28.59 21.51 1.70
N THR A 14 -29.83 21.61 2.18
CA THR A 14 -30.15 21.97 3.56
C THR A 14 -29.90 20.76 4.46
N ILE A 15 -28.63 20.50 4.76
CA ILE A 15 -28.20 19.32 5.51
C ILE A 15 -28.49 19.53 6.99
N ASN A 16 -29.24 18.60 7.60
CA ASN A 16 -29.39 18.56 9.06
C ASN A 16 -28.07 18.09 9.71
N LEU A 17 -27.19 19.04 10.02
CA LEU A 17 -25.86 18.79 10.57
C LEU A 17 -25.91 18.11 11.95
N GLN A 18 -26.93 18.40 12.75
CA GLN A 18 -27.10 17.78 14.07
C GLN A 18 -27.38 16.28 13.92
N LEU A 19 -28.32 15.92 13.04
CA LEU A 19 -28.63 14.53 12.73
C LEU A 19 -27.42 13.81 12.12
N LEU A 20 -26.71 14.46 11.18
CA LEU A 20 -25.50 13.90 10.56
C LEU A 20 -24.41 13.55 11.59
N ASN A 21 -24.10 14.47 12.50
CA ASN A 21 -23.11 14.20 13.54
C ASN A 21 -23.57 13.12 14.53
N SER A 22 -24.86 13.06 14.84
CA SER A 22 -25.41 11.99 15.69
C SER A 22 -25.22 10.61 15.07
N LEU A 23 -25.45 10.47 13.75
CA LEU A 23 -25.24 9.21 13.03
C LEU A 23 -23.77 8.79 12.98
N PHE A 24 -22.84 9.75 12.92
CA PHE A 24 -21.40 9.46 12.99
C PHE A 24 -20.93 8.94 14.36
N GLN A 25 -21.58 9.37 15.44
CA GLN A 25 -21.21 9.01 16.81
C GLN A 25 -22.01 7.81 17.36
N ALA A 26 -23.17 7.50 16.78
CA ALA A 26 -24.05 6.41 17.19
C ALA A 26 -23.35 5.04 17.18
N LYS A 27 -23.64 4.22 18.19
CA LYS A 27 -23.15 2.84 18.28
C LYS A 27 -23.98 1.92 17.38
N LEU A 28 -23.48 0.71 17.12
CA LEU A 28 -24.15 -0.26 16.26
C LEU A 28 -25.57 -0.63 16.73
N ALA A 29 -25.80 -0.67 18.04
CA ALA A 29 -27.13 -0.95 18.61
C ALA A 29 -28.13 0.16 18.24
N ASP A 30 -27.72 1.41 18.42
CA ASP A 30 -28.53 2.60 18.13
C ASP A 30 -28.81 2.72 16.63
N LEU A 31 -27.79 2.50 15.78
CA LEU A 31 -27.93 2.48 14.32
C LEU A 31 -28.91 1.39 13.85
N ARG A 32 -28.93 0.23 14.50
CA ARG A 32 -29.90 -0.84 14.20
C ARG A 32 -31.31 -0.46 14.65
N GLY A 33 -31.46 0.26 15.76
CA GLY A 33 -32.74 0.81 16.19
C GLY A 33 -33.29 1.80 15.17
N LEU A 34 -32.47 2.78 14.78
CA LEU A 34 -32.82 3.77 13.74
C LEU A 34 -33.10 3.13 12.38
N ALA A 35 -32.40 2.05 12.03
CA ALA A 35 -32.67 1.31 10.79
C ALA A 35 -34.05 0.62 10.80
N ILE A 36 -34.53 0.13 11.96
CA ILE A 36 -35.89 -0.44 12.08
C ILE A 36 -36.94 0.65 11.90
N GLU A 37 -36.75 1.75 12.62
CA GLU A 37 -37.68 2.88 12.62
C GLU A 37 -37.83 3.49 11.22
N ASN A 38 -36.75 3.48 10.43
CA ASN A 38 -36.72 4.06 9.09
C ASN A 38 -36.81 3.00 7.97
N ASP A 39 -37.23 1.76 8.27
CA ASP A 39 -37.41 0.68 7.30
C ASP A 39 -36.19 0.47 6.38
N ILE A 40 -35.02 0.23 6.99
CA ILE A 40 -33.75 -0.08 6.33
C ILE A 40 -33.29 -1.47 6.75
N PRO A 41 -32.85 -2.35 5.82
CA PRO A 41 -32.35 -3.66 6.18
C PRO A 41 -31.09 -3.58 7.05
N LYS A 42 -31.09 -4.34 8.16
CA LYS A 42 -30.00 -4.40 9.17
C LYS A 42 -28.70 -5.06 8.67
N THR A 43 -28.56 -5.24 7.37
CA THR A 43 -27.46 -5.96 6.72
C THR A 43 -26.24 -5.06 6.58
N GLY A 44 -25.10 -5.50 7.13
CA GLY A 44 -23.79 -4.89 6.91
C GLY A 44 -23.04 -4.55 8.19
N ASN A 45 -21.82 -4.05 8.01
CA ASN A 45 -20.98 -3.49 9.08
C ASN A 45 -21.54 -2.12 9.55
N VAL A 46 -21.05 -1.61 10.68
CA VAL A 46 -21.40 -0.30 11.29
C VAL A 46 -21.41 0.81 10.24
N GLU A 47 -20.35 0.90 9.44
CA GLU A 47 -20.20 1.97 8.44
C GLU A 47 -21.16 1.81 7.25
N GLN A 48 -21.54 0.57 6.89
CA GLN A 48 -22.53 0.33 5.83
C GLN A 48 -23.94 0.71 6.31
N LEU A 49 -24.29 0.39 7.55
CA LEU A 49 -25.55 0.83 8.15
C LEU A 49 -25.60 2.35 8.27
N ARG A 50 -24.50 2.98 8.67
CA ARG A 50 -24.37 4.43 8.71
C ARG A 50 -24.52 5.05 7.32
N ALA A 51 -23.87 4.50 6.30
CA ALA A 51 -23.98 4.99 4.92
C ALA A 51 -25.42 4.88 4.40
N LYS A 52 -26.12 3.78 4.69
CA LYS A 52 -27.55 3.63 4.32
C LYS A 52 -28.46 4.63 5.04
N LEU A 53 -28.23 4.85 6.34
CA LEU A 53 -29.00 5.83 7.13
C LEU A 53 -28.75 7.26 6.66
N ILE A 54 -27.49 7.64 6.41
CA ILE A 54 -27.15 8.94 5.83
C ILE A 54 -27.78 9.09 4.44
N GLY A 55 -27.71 8.04 3.62
CA GLY A 55 -28.35 8.01 2.30
C GLY A 55 -29.85 8.31 2.37
N LYS A 56 -30.59 7.65 3.27
CA LYS A 56 -32.05 7.80 3.37
C LYS A 56 -32.50 9.05 4.12
N LEU A 57 -31.81 9.43 5.20
CA LEU A 57 -32.26 10.50 6.12
C LEU A 57 -31.67 11.87 5.81
N ILE A 58 -30.56 11.92 5.09
CA ILE A 58 -29.81 13.16 4.83
C ILE A 58 -29.69 13.43 3.34
N LEU A 59 -29.50 12.38 2.53
CA LEU A 59 -29.37 12.48 1.07
C LEU A 59 -30.62 11.93 0.35
N GLY A 60 -31.81 12.06 0.96
CA GLY A 60 -33.04 11.48 0.41
C GLY A 60 -33.40 11.98 -0.99
N ASP A 61 -32.95 13.19 -1.34
CA ASP A 61 -33.20 13.82 -2.64
C ASP A 61 -32.18 13.42 -3.72
N ILE A 62 -31.11 12.71 -3.35
CA ILE A 62 -30.03 12.33 -4.26
C ILE A 62 -30.20 10.87 -4.67
N ASP A 63 -30.19 10.63 -5.98
CA ASP A 63 -30.20 9.28 -6.54
C ASP A 63 -28.84 8.58 -6.32
N LEU A 64 -28.79 7.71 -5.31
CA LEU A 64 -27.63 6.86 -4.98
C LEU A 64 -27.68 5.48 -5.64
N THR A 65 -28.53 5.25 -6.64
CA THR A 65 -28.52 4.03 -7.45
C THR A 65 -27.30 3.95 -8.37
N ASP A 66 -27.01 2.76 -8.92
CA ASP A 66 -25.92 2.56 -9.90
C ASP A 66 -26.01 3.51 -11.10
N SER A 67 -27.23 3.85 -11.55
CA SER A 67 -27.46 4.84 -12.61
C SER A 67 -27.20 6.26 -12.12
N GLY A 68 -27.76 6.63 -10.97
CA GLY A 68 -27.63 7.97 -10.38
C GLY A 68 -26.18 8.34 -10.11
N ILE A 69 -25.42 7.43 -9.51
CA ILE A 69 -23.98 7.60 -9.22
C ILE A 69 -23.16 7.84 -10.49
N LYS A 70 -23.50 7.16 -11.60
CA LYS A 70 -22.79 7.31 -12.88
C LYS A 70 -23.10 8.63 -13.58
N SER A 71 -24.33 9.13 -13.47
CA SER A 71 -24.74 10.41 -14.07
C SER A 71 -24.32 11.65 -13.26
N MET A 72 -23.99 11.48 -11.97
CA MET A 72 -23.70 12.55 -11.04
C MET A 72 -22.55 13.48 -11.50
N GLN A 73 -22.64 14.79 -11.24
CA GLN A 73 -21.56 15.71 -11.59
C GLN A 73 -20.39 15.62 -10.62
N ASN A 74 -19.22 16.13 -11.03
CA ASN A 74 -18.01 16.05 -10.23
C ASN A 74 -18.12 16.86 -8.91
N ASN A 75 -18.88 17.96 -8.91
CA ASN A 75 -19.13 18.78 -7.73
C ASN A 75 -20.02 18.02 -6.74
N ASP A 76 -21.17 17.50 -7.20
CA ASP A 76 -22.08 16.70 -6.39
C ASP A 76 -21.39 15.47 -5.78
N LEU A 77 -20.56 14.75 -6.56
CA LEU A 77 -19.75 13.64 -6.04
C LEU A 77 -18.81 14.10 -4.91
N THR A 78 -18.27 15.31 -4.98
CA THR A 78 -17.39 15.88 -3.96
C THR A 78 -18.16 16.20 -2.69
N GLU A 79 -19.36 16.77 -2.83
CA GLU A 79 -20.25 17.09 -1.72
C GLU A 79 -20.75 15.82 -1.03
N VAL A 80 -21.28 14.86 -1.78
CA VAL A 80 -21.76 13.57 -1.27
C VAL A 80 -20.66 12.81 -0.53
N LEU A 81 -19.46 12.70 -1.13
CA LEU A 81 -18.31 12.07 -0.44
C LEU A 81 -17.90 12.82 0.83
N GLY A 82 -18.02 14.16 0.83
CA GLY A 82 -17.80 15.00 2.00
C GLY A 82 -18.80 14.69 3.12
N ILE A 83 -20.08 14.55 2.79
CA ILE A 83 -21.16 14.23 3.73
C ILE A 83 -20.98 12.84 4.33
N PHE A 84 -20.54 11.85 3.53
CA PHE A 84 -20.17 10.53 4.04
C PHE A 84 -18.87 10.52 4.87
N GLY A 85 -18.11 11.62 4.90
CA GLY A 85 -16.86 11.72 5.65
C GLY A 85 -15.71 10.91 5.04
N VAL A 86 -15.76 10.70 3.71
CA VAL A 86 -14.83 9.91 2.91
C VAL A 86 -13.93 10.84 2.08
N LYS A 87 -12.84 10.34 1.49
CA LYS A 87 -11.89 11.16 0.72
C LYS A 87 -12.59 11.85 -0.47
N LYS A 88 -12.45 13.18 -0.58
CA LYS A 88 -13.10 14.01 -1.62
C LYS A 88 -12.26 14.28 -2.89
N SER A 89 -10.97 13.95 -2.87
CA SER A 89 -10.03 14.22 -3.99
C SER A 89 -9.96 13.08 -5.01
N GLY A 90 -9.61 13.41 -6.25
CA GLY A 90 -9.47 12.46 -7.37
C GLY A 90 -10.26 12.88 -8.61
N SER A 91 -10.15 12.10 -9.68
CA SER A 91 -10.95 12.28 -10.91
C SER A 91 -12.43 11.96 -10.67
N LYS A 92 -13.32 12.44 -11.55
CA LYS A 92 -14.77 12.12 -11.52
C LYS A 92 -15.00 10.60 -11.39
N LYS A 93 -14.30 9.81 -12.21
CA LYS A 93 -14.35 8.35 -12.20
C LYS A 93 -13.89 7.75 -10.87
N SER A 94 -12.80 8.26 -10.31
CA SER A 94 -12.27 7.81 -9.00
C SER A 94 -13.25 8.10 -7.85
N LYS A 95 -13.91 9.27 -7.87
CA LYS A 95 -14.93 9.64 -6.87
C LYS A 95 -16.18 8.76 -6.99
N MET A 96 -16.66 8.53 -8.21
CA MET A 96 -17.80 7.65 -8.51
C MET A 96 -17.55 6.22 -8.01
N GLN A 97 -16.40 5.63 -8.35
CA GLN A 97 -16.03 4.28 -7.89
C GLN A 97 -15.93 4.20 -6.36
N ARG A 98 -15.36 5.23 -5.72
CA ARG A 98 -15.25 5.31 -4.26
C ARG A 98 -16.60 5.39 -3.57
N LEU A 99 -17.51 6.23 -4.09
CA LEU A 99 -18.87 6.37 -3.57
C LEU A 99 -19.61 5.04 -3.67
N TRP A 100 -19.54 4.39 -4.83
CA TRP A 100 -20.18 3.09 -5.04
C TRP A 100 -19.65 2.01 -4.08
N LEU A 101 -18.32 1.91 -3.93
CA LEU A 101 -17.70 0.97 -2.99
C LEU A 101 -18.11 1.25 -1.54
N HIS A 102 -18.20 2.52 -1.14
CA HIS A 102 -18.60 2.90 0.21
C HIS A 102 -20.05 2.49 0.54
N LEU A 103 -20.95 2.61 -0.43
CA LEU A 103 -22.37 2.27 -0.27
C LEU A 103 -22.63 0.76 -0.32
N ASN A 104 -21.96 0.05 -1.24
CA ASN A 104 -22.35 -1.30 -1.64
C ASN A 104 -21.38 -2.40 -1.21
N ALA A 105 -20.12 -2.08 -0.87
CA ALA A 105 -19.10 -3.08 -0.54
C ALA A 105 -18.63 -3.00 0.92
N ASP A 106 -18.08 -4.10 1.44
CA ASP A 106 -17.41 -4.15 2.75
C ASP A 106 -15.89 -4.31 2.51
N PRO A 107 -15.04 -3.40 3.02
CA PRO A 107 -13.59 -3.51 2.89
C PRO A 107 -13.00 -4.82 3.43
N LYS A 108 -13.69 -5.50 4.37
CA LYS A 108 -13.24 -6.81 4.87
C LYS A 108 -13.55 -7.96 3.94
N LYS A 109 -14.64 -7.86 3.15
CA LYS A 109 -15.09 -8.92 2.24
C LYS A 109 -14.57 -8.73 0.82
N LEU A 110 -14.49 -7.49 0.36
CA LEU A 110 -14.04 -7.13 -0.98
C LEU A 110 -12.68 -6.42 -0.89
N ASN A 111 -11.60 -7.19 -1.01
CA ASN A 111 -10.23 -6.71 -1.02
C ASN A 111 -9.36 -7.51 -2.01
N VAL A 112 -8.11 -7.09 -2.19
CA VAL A 112 -7.19 -7.70 -3.17
C VAL A 112 -6.90 -9.18 -2.86
N SER A 113 -6.95 -9.60 -1.59
CA SER A 113 -6.75 -11.01 -1.20
C SER A 113 -7.97 -11.89 -1.44
N THR A 114 -9.19 -11.38 -1.26
CA THR A 114 -10.42 -12.19 -1.39
C THR A 114 -10.96 -12.26 -2.82
N ILE A 115 -10.48 -11.39 -3.72
CA ILE A 115 -11.00 -11.29 -5.08
C ILE A 115 -10.71 -12.52 -5.96
N GLY A 116 -9.72 -13.34 -5.59
CA GLY A 116 -9.37 -14.57 -6.31
C GLY A 116 -10.43 -15.67 -6.19
N GLU A 117 -11.14 -15.71 -5.07
CA GLU A 117 -12.18 -16.68 -4.76
C GLU A 117 -13.49 -16.42 -5.52
N MET A 118 -13.67 -15.20 -6.04
CA MET A 118 -14.92 -14.77 -6.68
C MET A 118 -15.15 -15.43 -8.05
N THR A 119 -16.41 -15.59 -8.44
CA THR A 119 -16.77 -16.14 -9.76
C THR A 119 -16.54 -15.12 -10.87
N ARG A 120 -16.52 -15.58 -12.13
CA ARG A 120 -16.37 -14.67 -13.28
C ARG A 120 -17.58 -13.73 -13.38
N GLU A 121 -18.76 -14.24 -13.05
CA GLU A 121 -20.04 -13.55 -13.07
C GLU A 121 -20.07 -12.43 -12.03
N GLU A 122 -19.59 -12.70 -10.81
CA GLU A 122 -19.43 -11.69 -9.76
C GLU A 122 -18.45 -10.58 -10.18
N LEU A 123 -17.29 -10.94 -10.72
CA LEU A 123 -16.30 -9.98 -11.22
C LEU A 123 -16.86 -9.14 -12.37
N HIS A 124 -17.65 -9.75 -13.26
CA HIS A 124 -18.33 -9.03 -14.32
C HIS A 124 -19.35 -8.02 -13.76
N ALA A 125 -20.12 -8.40 -12.74
CA ALA A 125 -21.04 -7.47 -12.07
C ALA A 125 -20.30 -6.26 -11.47
N TYR A 126 -19.15 -6.47 -10.81
CA TYR A 126 -18.32 -5.36 -10.35
C TYR A 126 -17.80 -4.48 -11.48
N CYS A 127 -17.39 -5.07 -12.60
CA CYS A 127 -16.97 -4.27 -13.76
C CYS A 127 -18.12 -3.41 -14.31
N VAL A 128 -19.36 -3.90 -14.30
CA VAL A 128 -20.53 -3.12 -14.70
C VAL A 128 -20.74 -1.93 -13.76
N SER A 129 -20.72 -2.15 -12.45
CA SER A 129 -21.00 -1.08 -11.49
C SER A 129 -19.85 -0.07 -11.36
N LEU A 130 -18.59 -0.51 -11.44
CA LEU A 130 -17.40 0.35 -11.36
C LEU A 130 -17.02 1.05 -12.68
N ASP A 131 -17.84 0.92 -13.72
CA ASP A 131 -17.61 1.46 -15.05
C ASP A 131 -16.27 1.00 -15.66
N LEU A 132 -16.02 -0.31 -15.62
CA LEU A 132 -14.84 -0.95 -16.18
C LEU A 132 -15.17 -1.72 -17.46
N PRO A 133 -14.19 -1.95 -18.36
CA PRO A 133 -14.43 -2.78 -19.53
C PRO A 133 -14.86 -4.19 -19.13
N ARG A 134 -15.89 -4.71 -19.80
CA ARG A 134 -16.60 -5.96 -19.46
C ARG A 134 -16.06 -7.20 -20.16
N SER A 135 -15.21 -7.01 -21.17
CA SER A 135 -14.64 -8.10 -21.98
C SER A 135 -13.42 -8.72 -21.31
N GLY A 136 -13.30 -10.05 -21.36
CA GLY A 136 -12.14 -10.78 -20.84
C GLY A 136 -12.48 -12.11 -20.17
N ASN A 137 -11.43 -12.86 -19.83
CA ASN A 137 -11.49 -14.04 -18.97
C ASN A 137 -11.53 -13.63 -17.48
N LYS A 138 -11.71 -14.59 -16.56
CA LYS A 138 -11.80 -14.33 -15.12
C LYS A 138 -10.59 -13.52 -14.61
N THR A 139 -9.38 -13.84 -15.05
CA THR A 139 -8.14 -13.17 -14.59
C THR A 139 -8.05 -11.72 -15.05
N VAL A 140 -8.47 -11.40 -16.27
CA VAL A 140 -8.53 -10.01 -16.78
C VAL A 140 -9.55 -9.17 -16.02
N LEU A 141 -10.74 -9.71 -15.75
CA LEU A 141 -11.76 -9.00 -14.95
C LEU A 141 -11.28 -8.80 -13.51
N MET A 142 -10.68 -9.83 -12.92
CA MET A 142 -10.08 -9.80 -11.59
C MET A 142 -9.01 -8.71 -11.49
N GLY A 143 -8.06 -8.65 -12.43
CA GLY A 143 -6.99 -7.65 -12.42
C GLY A 143 -7.51 -6.21 -12.49
N ARG A 144 -8.57 -5.95 -13.26
CA ARG A 144 -9.20 -4.62 -13.35
C ARG A 144 -9.88 -4.21 -12.04
N VAL A 145 -10.66 -5.11 -11.46
CA VAL A 145 -11.34 -4.83 -10.18
C VAL A 145 -10.30 -4.70 -9.06
N ALA A 146 -9.27 -5.54 -9.03
CA ALA A 146 -8.15 -5.44 -8.09
C ALA A 146 -7.41 -4.10 -8.23
N GLY A 147 -7.20 -3.62 -9.46
CA GLY A 147 -6.62 -2.30 -9.71
C GLY A 147 -7.45 -1.15 -9.13
N VAL A 148 -8.78 -1.20 -9.24
CA VAL A 148 -9.65 -0.21 -8.59
C VAL A 148 -9.57 -0.32 -7.07
N LEU A 149 -9.63 -1.53 -6.50
CA LEU A 149 -9.55 -1.74 -5.06
C LEU A 149 -8.21 -1.26 -4.47
N SER A 150 -7.09 -1.49 -5.18
CA SER A 150 -5.77 -0.98 -4.81
C SER A 150 -5.71 0.54 -4.90
N SER A 151 -6.19 1.14 -5.99
CA SER A 151 -6.20 2.61 -6.16
C SER A 151 -7.05 3.34 -5.10
N GLN A 152 -8.06 2.64 -4.57
CA GLN A 152 -8.95 3.16 -3.54
C GLN A 152 -8.61 2.62 -2.15
N GLU A 153 -7.47 1.95 -1.97
CA GLU A 153 -7.10 1.40 -0.67
C GLU A 153 -7.10 2.50 0.40
N LYS A 154 -7.76 2.22 1.54
CA LYS A 154 -7.96 3.17 2.66
C LYS A 154 -8.75 4.45 2.31
N ALA A 155 -9.25 4.59 1.08
CA ALA A 155 -10.00 5.76 0.63
C ALA A 155 -11.52 5.61 0.71
N TRP A 156 -12.04 4.41 0.98
CA TRP A 156 -13.48 4.11 1.18
C TRP A 156 -13.69 3.21 2.41
N GLY A 157 -14.92 3.16 2.91
CA GLY A 157 -15.30 2.29 4.05
C GLY A 157 -14.70 2.67 5.41
N ARG A 158 -13.86 3.72 5.48
CA ARG A 158 -13.38 4.34 6.72
C ARG A 158 -13.73 5.82 6.74
N VAL A 159 -14.59 6.20 7.68
CA VAL A 159 -14.91 7.60 7.98
C VAL A 159 -13.76 8.23 8.77
N LYS A 160 -13.48 9.52 8.55
CA LYS A 160 -12.47 10.27 9.32
C LYS A 160 -12.70 10.13 10.84
N LYS A 161 -11.65 9.72 11.57
CA LYS A 161 -11.69 9.50 13.04
C LYS A 161 -12.26 10.72 13.79
N SER A 162 -11.94 11.94 13.36
CA SER A 162 -12.41 13.19 13.98
C SER A 162 -13.93 13.35 14.00
N LEU A 163 -14.63 12.82 12.99
CA LEU A 163 -16.11 12.87 12.90
C LEU A 163 -16.73 11.84 13.86
N ARG A 164 -16.08 10.69 14.02
CA ARG A 164 -16.54 9.62 14.93
C ARG A 164 -16.34 9.96 16.41
N THR A 165 -15.28 10.71 16.74
CA THR A 165 -14.98 11.13 18.12
C THR A 165 -15.61 12.48 18.49
N GLY A 166 -16.36 13.10 17.59
CA GLY A 166 -17.00 14.42 17.83
C GLY A 166 -16.03 15.61 17.93
N LYS A 167 -14.73 15.43 17.64
CA LYS A 167 -13.73 16.51 17.68
C LYS A 167 -13.88 17.53 16.55
N LYS A 168 -14.56 17.17 15.46
CA LYS A 168 -14.94 18.08 14.36
C LYS A 168 -16.39 17.81 13.95
N VAL A 169 -17.14 18.88 13.69
CA VAL A 169 -18.49 18.84 13.11
C VAL A 169 -18.35 18.52 11.62
N ALA A 170 -19.17 17.61 11.10
CA ALA A 170 -19.29 17.42 9.65
C ALA A 170 -19.82 18.71 9.01
N GLN A 171 -18.97 19.47 8.32
CA GLN A 171 -19.37 20.64 7.55
C GLN A 171 -19.46 20.28 6.06
N PRO A 172 -20.57 20.58 5.37
CA PRO A 172 -20.58 20.67 3.92
C PRO A 172 -19.65 21.80 3.48
N THR A 173 -19.09 21.67 2.27
CA THR A 173 -18.04 22.55 1.78
C THR A 173 -18.57 23.99 1.64
N SER A 174 -18.30 24.84 2.62
CA SER A 174 -18.11 26.28 2.40
C SER A 174 -16.61 26.51 2.22
N THR A 175 -16.20 26.97 1.04
CA THR A 175 -14.84 27.51 0.80
C THR A 175 -14.58 28.63 1.82
N PRO A 176 -13.46 28.59 2.56
CA PRO A 176 -12.28 29.35 2.12
C PRO A 176 -10.92 28.68 2.38
N ALA A 177 -9.94 29.16 1.60
CA ALA A 177 -8.49 29.29 1.78
C ALA A 177 -7.68 28.32 2.69
N HIS A 178 -6.65 27.75 2.04
CA HIS A 178 -5.28 27.46 2.52
C HIS A 178 -5.03 27.15 4.00
N ASP A 179 -4.52 25.93 4.24
CA ASP A 179 -3.73 25.63 5.43
C ASP A 179 -2.62 24.63 5.03
N SER A 180 -1.46 25.18 4.66
CA SER A 180 -0.20 24.43 4.51
C SER A 180 0.62 24.69 5.77
N ALA A 181 0.90 23.63 6.51
CA ALA A 181 1.72 23.62 7.72
C ALA A 181 3.22 23.90 7.42
N PRO A 182 4.02 24.32 8.43
CA PRO A 182 5.16 25.21 8.29
C PRO A 182 6.54 24.53 8.44
N GLU A 183 7.60 25.17 7.91
CA GLU A 183 9.01 25.07 8.38
C GLU A 183 9.89 26.15 7.70
N PRO A 184 11.09 26.53 8.19
CA PRO A 184 11.31 27.45 9.32
C PRO A 184 12.20 28.70 9.01
N ALA A 185 12.06 29.71 9.89
CA ALA A 185 12.99 30.73 10.40
C ALA A 185 14.16 31.32 9.56
N ILE A 186 14.12 32.64 9.35
CA ILE A 186 15.28 33.56 9.47
C ILE A 186 14.78 34.84 10.19
N GLN A 187 15.48 35.25 11.26
CA GLN A 187 15.25 36.48 12.06
C GLN A 187 16.44 37.45 11.88
N GLU A 188 16.15 38.76 11.81
CA GLU A 188 16.82 39.93 12.46
C GLU A 188 16.53 41.25 11.68
N PRO A 189 16.60 42.47 12.26
CA PRO A 189 15.83 42.97 13.43
C PRO A 189 15.33 44.45 13.32
N LEU A 190 14.31 44.80 14.14
CA LEU A 190 14.00 46.11 14.78
C LEU A 190 13.60 47.36 13.94
N PRO A 191 12.94 48.41 14.51
CA PRO A 191 12.55 48.62 15.91
C PRO A 191 11.07 48.96 16.19
N GLU A 192 10.80 48.96 17.48
CA GLU A 192 9.59 49.30 18.24
C GLU A 192 9.09 50.75 18.05
N SER A 193 7.77 50.90 18.13
CA SER A 193 7.13 52.06 18.78
C SER A 193 5.82 51.62 19.40
N ASP A 194 5.74 51.81 20.72
CA ASP A 194 4.57 51.64 21.59
C ASP A 194 3.42 52.59 21.23
N GLU A 195 2.19 52.13 21.52
CA GLU A 195 0.97 52.85 21.94
C GLU A 195 -0.34 52.41 21.22
N PRO A 196 -1.52 52.46 21.89
CA PRO A 196 -2.27 51.29 22.30
C PRO A 196 -3.44 50.93 21.37
N VAL A 197 -3.96 49.73 21.60
CA VAL A 197 -5.11 49.09 20.96
C VAL A 197 -6.35 50.00 21.02
N GLU A 198 -6.73 50.58 19.87
CA GLU A 198 -8.11 50.99 19.61
C GLU A 198 -8.82 49.88 18.82
N GLU A 199 -9.94 49.41 19.39
CA GLU A 199 -10.93 48.59 18.70
C GLU A 199 -11.50 49.37 17.51
N ILE A 200 -10.96 49.13 16.31
CA ILE A 200 -11.61 49.53 15.08
C ILE A 200 -12.47 48.34 14.64
N ALA A 201 -13.74 48.40 15.04
CA ALA A 201 -14.81 47.75 14.32
C ALA A 201 -14.67 48.13 12.83
N SER A 202 -14.36 47.14 11.98
CA SER A 202 -14.40 47.31 10.53
C SER A 202 -15.84 47.52 10.10
N SER A 203 -16.28 48.77 10.20
CA SER A 203 -17.36 49.29 9.40
C SER A 203 -16.98 49.06 7.94
N ILE A 204 -17.75 48.21 7.28
CA ILE A 204 -17.79 48.11 5.83
C ILE A 204 -18.29 49.47 5.34
N THR A 205 -17.39 50.43 5.15
CA THR A 205 -17.65 51.54 4.25
C THR A 205 -17.56 50.94 2.86
N LEU A 206 -18.71 50.49 2.35
CA LEU A 206 -18.91 50.41 0.90
C LEU A 206 -18.42 51.73 0.32
N GLU A 207 -17.33 51.72 -0.46
CA GLU A 207 -17.04 52.82 -1.37
C GLU A 207 -18.33 53.07 -2.17
N GLU A 208 -18.96 54.21 -1.93
CA GLU A 208 -20.16 54.63 -2.63
C GLU A 208 -19.84 54.63 -4.14
N GLY A 209 -20.46 53.71 -4.89
CA GLY A 209 -20.20 53.50 -6.32
C GLY A 209 -19.37 52.26 -6.69
N GLY A 210 -18.69 51.59 -5.76
CA GLY A 210 -17.88 50.40 -6.06
C GLY A 210 -18.71 49.22 -6.60
N GLY A 211 -19.92 49.05 -6.10
CA GLY A 211 -20.88 48.05 -6.61
C GLY A 211 -21.39 48.37 -8.02
N GLU A 212 -21.62 49.66 -8.32
CA GLU A 212 -22.03 50.09 -9.67
C GLU A 212 -20.90 49.92 -10.68
N ALA A 213 -19.67 50.24 -10.29
CA ALA A 213 -18.49 50.02 -11.10
C ALA A 213 -18.27 48.53 -11.40
N LEU A 214 -18.55 47.63 -10.44
CA LEU A 214 -18.48 46.18 -10.66
C LEU A 214 -19.55 45.70 -11.65
N VAL A 215 -20.79 46.19 -11.55
CA VAL A 215 -21.85 45.87 -12.52
C VAL A 215 -21.47 46.36 -13.92
N ARG A 216 -20.84 47.54 -14.03
CA ARG A 216 -20.33 48.07 -15.31
C ARG A 216 -19.16 47.24 -15.86
N LEU A 217 -18.27 46.78 -15.00
CA LEU A 217 -17.18 45.86 -15.34
C LEU A 217 -17.75 44.54 -15.90
N GLU A 218 -18.74 43.97 -15.22
CA GLU A 218 -19.43 42.74 -15.66
C GLU A 218 -20.15 42.93 -17.00
N ALA A 219 -20.81 44.08 -17.21
CA ALA A 219 -21.44 44.42 -18.48
C ALA A 219 -20.44 44.52 -19.64
N ARG A 220 -19.18 44.91 -19.36
CA ARG A 220 -18.08 45.03 -20.35
C ARG A 220 -17.08 43.87 -20.30
N ARG A 221 -17.44 42.75 -19.67
CA ARG A 221 -16.54 41.60 -19.50
C ARG A 221 -15.94 41.07 -20.80
N ALA A 222 -16.68 41.11 -21.90
CA ALA A 222 -16.18 40.68 -23.21
C ALA A 222 -15.02 41.56 -23.72
N GLU A 223 -15.10 42.88 -23.51
CA GLU A 223 -14.04 43.83 -23.85
C GLU A 223 -12.81 43.60 -22.94
N LEU A 224 -13.04 43.46 -21.63
CA LEU A 224 -11.98 43.13 -20.66
C LEU A 224 -11.24 41.85 -21.05
N THR A 225 -11.98 40.78 -21.39
CA THR A 225 -11.41 39.51 -21.82
C THR A 225 -10.56 39.67 -23.09
N SER A 226 -10.96 40.55 -24.02
CA SER A 226 -10.19 40.84 -25.23
C SER A 226 -8.86 41.51 -24.90
N HIS A 227 -8.87 42.54 -24.05
CA HIS A 227 -7.66 43.23 -23.62
C HIS A 227 -6.72 42.34 -22.80
N LEU A 228 -7.27 41.48 -21.92
CA LEU A 228 -6.50 40.47 -21.20
C LEU A 228 -5.78 39.52 -22.16
N ARG A 229 -6.43 39.10 -23.24
CA ARG A 229 -5.78 38.25 -24.26
C ARG A 229 -4.69 39.00 -25.03
N GLU A 230 -4.93 40.25 -25.39
CA GLU A 230 -3.94 41.10 -26.06
C GLU A 230 -2.69 41.30 -25.19
N PHE A 231 -2.87 41.57 -23.90
CA PHE A 231 -1.78 41.63 -22.93
C PHE A 231 -1.03 40.29 -22.85
N LEU A 232 -1.73 39.16 -22.75
CA LEU A 232 -1.06 37.84 -22.65
C LEU A 232 -0.34 37.38 -23.94
N LEU A 233 -0.55 38.06 -25.06
CA LEU A 233 0.15 37.81 -26.32
C LEU A 233 1.50 38.55 -26.42
N ILE A 234 1.63 39.72 -25.79
CA ILE A 234 2.77 40.64 -26.00
C ILE A 234 3.46 41.01 -24.67
N GLY A 235 2.67 41.16 -23.61
CA GLY A 235 3.12 41.56 -22.28
C GLY A 235 3.74 40.41 -21.48
N ARG A 236 4.47 40.80 -20.44
CA ARG A 236 5.15 39.90 -19.50
C ARG A 236 4.32 39.76 -18.24
N GLU A 237 3.67 38.61 -18.12
CA GLU A 237 2.83 38.24 -16.96
C GLU A 237 3.56 38.19 -15.60
N GLN A 238 4.90 38.22 -15.58
CA GLN A 238 5.74 38.20 -14.36
C GLN A 238 6.33 39.57 -14.01
N ASP A 239 6.12 40.59 -14.85
CA ASP A 239 6.68 41.92 -14.68
C ASP A 239 5.62 42.83 -14.04
N GLU A 240 5.82 43.22 -12.78
CA GLU A 240 4.85 44.02 -12.03
C GLU A 240 4.63 45.40 -12.66
N ASP A 241 5.66 45.99 -13.27
CA ASP A 241 5.57 47.29 -13.94
C ASP A 241 4.73 47.20 -15.22
N ASP A 242 4.86 46.10 -15.97
CA ASP A 242 4.09 45.85 -17.19
C ASP A 242 2.60 45.57 -16.88
N VAL A 243 2.33 44.84 -15.79
CA VAL A 243 0.97 44.61 -15.29
C VAL A 243 0.34 45.92 -14.78
N ALA A 244 1.11 46.76 -14.08
CA ALA A 244 0.65 48.06 -13.62
C ALA A 244 0.32 49.01 -14.78
N ALA A 245 1.15 49.04 -15.82
CA ALA A 245 0.91 49.82 -17.04
C ALA A 245 -0.36 49.35 -17.76
N PHE A 246 -0.55 48.04 -17.90
CA PHE A 246 -1.77 47.46 -18.47
C PHE A 246 -3.03 47.85 -17.68
N ILE A 247 -2.97 47.80 -16.35
CA ILE A 247 -4.08 48.23 -15.49
C ILE A 247 -4.35 49.73 -15.67
N GLU A 248 -3.33 50.58 -15.78
CA GLU A 248 -3.53 52.01 -16.03
C GLU A 248 -4.25 52.27 -17.38
N ASP A 249 -3.89 51.53 -18.42
CA ASP A 249 -4.53 51.63 -19.74
C ASP A 249 -6.01 51.23 -19.71
N LEU A 250 -6.36 50.17 -18.96
CA LEU A 250 -7.77 49.85 -18.69
C LEU A 250 -8.48 50.98 -17.92
N GLY A 251 -7.75 51.73 -17.09
CA GLY A 251 -8.27 52.90 -16.38
C GLY A 251 -8.70 54.00 -17.35
N ARG A 252 -7.85 54.27 -18.35
CA ARG A 252 -8.11 55.24 -19.44
C ARG A 252 -9.30 54.84 -20.31
N LEU A 253 -9.53 53.53 -20.47
CA LEU A 253 -10.68 52.95 -21.17
C LEU A 253 -11.99 52.97 -20.35
N GLY A 254 -11.96 53.52 -19.14
CA GLY A 254 -13.15 53.73 -18.31
C GLY A 254 -13.65 52.48 -17.60
N PHE A 255 -12.77 51.54 -17.26
CA PHE A 255 -13.11 50.34 -16.48
C PHE A 255 -13.31 50.61 -14.98
N GLY A 256 -13.12 51.84 -14.48
CA GLY A 256 -13.47 52.20 -13.09
C GLY A 256 -12.44 51.78 -12.04
N ILE A 257 -11.16 51.78 -12.40
CA ILE A 257 -10.02 51.27 -11.59
C ILE A 257 -9.69 52.16 -10.37
N GLY A 258 -10.40 53.28 -10.23
CA GLY A 258 -10.41 54.08 -9.01
C GLY A 258 -10.95 53.31 -7.79
N HIS A 259 -11.80 52.30 -8.01
CA HIS A 259 -12.30 51.43 -6.95
C HIS A 259 -11.37 50.22 -6.74
N GLY A 260 -10.95 49.99 -5.50
CA GLY A 260 -10.06 48.87 -5.15
C GLY A 260 -10.65 47.50 -5.54
N VAL A 261 -11.96 47.34 -5.33
CA VAL A 261 -12.71 46.11 -5.65
C VAL A 261 -12.71 45.77 -7.15
N VAL A 262 -12.70 46.78 -8.03
CA VAL A 262 -12.65 46.59 -9.49
C VAL A 262 -11.26 46.15 -9.92
N ARG A 263 -10.21 46.74 -9.32
CA ARG A 263 -8.82 46.38 -9.60
C ARG A 263 -8.52 44.94 -9.19
N GLU A 264 -8.96 44.55 -8.00
CA GLU A 264 -8.83 43.17 -7.51
C GLU A 264 -9.53 42.19 -8.45
N ARG A 265 -10.74 42.53 -8.91
CA ARG A 265 -11.48 41.69 -9.86
C ARG A 265 -10.77 41.53 -11.21
N ILE A 266 -10.18 42.59 -11.76
CA ILE A 266 -9.42 42.54 -13.02
C ILE A 266 -8.16 41.67 -12.85
N LEU A 267 -7.45 41.81 -11.73
CA LEU A 267 -6.29 40.98 -11.40
C LEU A 267 -6.66 39.50 -11.27
N ASP A 268 -7.79 39.19 -10.63
CA ASP A 268 -8.32 37.83 -10.53
C ASP A 268 -8.61 37.24 -11.92
N GLU A 269 -9.24 38.00 -12.82
CA GLU A 269 -9.52 37.56 -14.18
C GLU A 269 -8.24 37.35 -15.00
N LEU A 270 -7.23 38.21 -14.83
CA LEU A 270 -5.91 38.03 -15.44
C LEU A 270 -5.24 36.74 -14.95
N GLN A 271 -5.23 36.50 -13.64
CA GLN A 271 -4.67 35.27 -13.07
C GLN A 271 -5.40 34.01 -13.55
N GLN A 272 -6.73 34.06 -13.69
CA GLN A 272 -7.51 32.96 -14.26
C GLN A 272 -7.12 32.70 -15.72
N MET A 273 -6.96 33.75 -16.53
CA MET A 273 -6.54 33.62 -17.92
C MET A 273 -5.12 33.08 -18.08
N ILE A 274 -4.19 33.47 -17.20
CA ILE A 274 -2.83 32.90 -17.15
C ILE A 274 -2.88 31.40 -16.85
N LYS A 275 -3.66 30.99 -15.84
CA LYS A 275 -3.85 29.57 -15.50
C LYS A 275 -4.44 28.77 -16.66
N LEU A 276 -5.41 29.33 -17.38
CA LEU A 276 -6.01 28.71 -18.55
C LEU A 276 -4.98 28.55 -19.69
N LYS A 277 -4.22 29.60 -20.00
CA LYS A 277 -3.11 29.57 -20.99
C LYS A 277 -2.09 28.49 -20.65
N GLN A 278 -1.64 28.44 -19.39
CA GLN A 278 -0.69 27.42 -18.93
C GLN A 278 -1.27 26.00 -19.04
N HIS A 279 -2.54 25.80 -18.70
CA HIS A 279 -3.19 24.50 -18.85
C HIS A 279 -3.35 24.10 -20.33
N GLU A 280 -3.66 25.04 -21.21
CA GLU A 280 -3.70 24.83 -22.66
C GLU A 280 -2.32 24.50 -23.22
N ASP A 281 -1.26 25.19 -22.80
CA ASP A 281 0.11 24.92 -23.22
C ASP A 281 0.62 23.56 -22.70
N GLN A 282 0.28 23.20 -21.46
CA GLN A 282 0.52 21.85 -20.93
C GLN A 282 -0.23 20.79 -21.74
N ALA A 283 -1.50 21.02 -22.08
CA ALA A 283 -2.24 20.10 -22.94
C ALA A 283 -1.66 20.01 -24.36
N ARG A 284 -1.18 21.12 -24.92
CA ARG A 284 -0.47 21.15 -26.21
C ARG A 284 0.80 20.33 -26.19
N SER A 285 1.54 20.28 -25.07
CA SER A 285 2.73 19.43 -24.96
C SER A 285 2.44 17.92 -25.04
N THR A 286 1.19 17.51 -24.84
CA THR A 286 0.76 16.10 -25.03
C THR A 286 0.32 15.78 -26.45
N LEU A 287 0.16 16.80 -27.31
CA LEU A 287 -0.20 16.67 -28.71
C LEU A 287 1.07 16.76 -29.57
N PRO A 288 1.14 16.04 -30.71
CA PRO A 288 2.28 16.16 -31.62
C PRO A 288 2.46 17.61 -32.08
N GLY A 289 3.64 18.18 -31.87
CA GLY A 289 3.96 19.57 -32.22
C GLY A 289 4.05 19.83 -33.72
N SER A 290 4.15 18.77 -34.54
CA SER A 290 4.13 18.86 -36.00
C SER A 290 3.46 17.65 -36.67
N TRP A 291 3.07 17.79 -37.94
CA TRP A 291 2.57 16.67 -38.73
C TRP A 291 3.63 15.57 -38.92
N ARG A 292 4.91 15.94 -39.05
CA ARG A 292 6.05 15.02 -39.09
C ARG A 292 6.11 14.18 -37.82
N GLU A 293 6.03 14.82 -36.65
CA GLU A 293 6.02 14.14 -35.35
C GLU A 293 4.80 13.24 -35.18
N LYS A 294 3.62 13.70 -35.60
CA LYS A 294 2.39 12.88 -35.57
C LYS A 294 2.51 11.60 -36.40
N GLN A 295 3.09 11.69 -37.60
CA GLN A 295 3.32 10.54 -38.46
C GLN A 295 4.39 9.60 -37.89
N ALA A 296 5.49 10.16 -37.37
CA ALA A 296 6.54 9.39 -36.72
C ALA A 296 6.02 8.63 -35.48
N LEU A 297 5.14 9.25 -34.68
CA LEU A 297 4.52 8.60 -33.53
C LEU A 297 3.59 7.45 -33.94
N ARG A 298 2.81 7.60 -35.02
CA ARG A 298 2.01 6.49 -35.55
C ARG A 298 2.88 5.33 -36.01
N HIS A 299 3.94 5.64 -36.76
CA HIS A 299 4.90 4.63 -37.23
C HIS A 299 5.58 3.92 -36.05
N LEU A 300 5.94 4.63 -34.98
CA LEU A 300 6.44 4.02 -33.73
C LEU A 300 5.43 3.03 -33.15
N GLU A 301 4.15 3.40 -33.02
CA GLU A 301 3.13 2.48 -32.49
C GLU A 301 2.96 1.24 -33.38
N ASP A 302 3.04 1.40 -34.71
CA ASP A 302 2.91 0.29 -35.67
C ASP A 302 4.08 -0.70 -35.57
N VAL A 303 5.31 -0.20 -35.38
CA VAL A 303 6.51 -1.06 -35.32
C VAL A 303 6.87 -1.49 -33.88
N ARG A 304 6.22 -0.91 -32.86
CA ARG A 304 6.48 -1.23 -31.44
C ARG A 304 6.49 -2.73 -31.13
N PRO A 305 5.53 -3.57 -31.59
CA PRO A 305 5.55 -5.00 -31.27
C PRO A 305 6.83 -5.69 -31.77
N GLN A 306 7.26 -5.37 -32.99
CA GLN A 306 8.47 -5.93 -33.58
C GLN A 306 9.74 -5.45 -32.86
N LEU A 307 9.74 -4.22 -32.35
CA LEU A 307 10.82 -3.71 -31.54
C LEU A 307 10.92 -4.42 -30.19
N LEU A 308 9.79 -4.69 -29.53
CA LEU A 308 9.79 -5.45 -28.27
C LEU A 308 10.32 -6.88 -28.48
N ASP A 309 9.88 -7.56 -29.54
CA ASP A 309 10.40 -8.90 -29.87
C ASP A 309 11.93 -8.88 -30.10
N LYS A 310 12.43 -7.87 -30.82
CA LYS A 310 13.88 -7.69 -31.02
C LYS A 310 14.61 -7.34 -29.72
N LEU A 311 14.01 -6.53 -28.85
CA LEU A 311 14.59 -6.13 -27.58
C LEU A 311 14.81 -7.33 -26.67
N ASP A 312 13.86 -8.26 -26.62
CA ASP A 312 13.99 -9.49 -25.84
C ASP A 312 15.20 -10.33 -26.29
N VAL A 313 15.35 -10.50 -27.61
CA VAL A 313 16.49 -11.21 -28.22
C VAL A 313 17.81 -10.48 -27.94
N ILE A 314 17.83 -9.14 -28.00
CA ILE A 314 19.03 -8.33 -27.72
C ILE A 314 19.44 -8.49 -26.26
N LEU A 315 18.50 -8.40 -25.32
CA LEU A 315 18.77 -8.51 -23.89
C LEU A 315 19.24 -9.93 -23.51
N GLU A 316 18.67 -10.98 -24.11
CA GLU A 316 19.13 -12.36 -23.93
C GLU A 316 20.56 -12.57 -24.45
N LYS A 317 20.85 -12.04 -25.64
CA LYS A 317 22.18 -12.18 -26.27
C LYS A 317 23.28 -11.46 -25.49
N ARG A 318 22.97 -10.31 -24.90
CA ARG A 318 23.94 -9.45 -24.20
C ARG A 318 24.13 -9.79 -22.72
N GLY A 319 23.23 -10.58 -22.12
CA GLY A 319 23.46 -11.28 -20.85
C GLY A 319 23.89 -10.41 -19.66
N GLY A 320 23.50 -9.13 -19.63
CA GLY A 320 23.85 -8.18 -18.55
C GLY A 320 24.57 -6.91 -19.02
N GLU A 321 25.06 -6.84 -20.26
CA GLU A 321 25.66 -5.62 -20.82
C GLU A 321 24.60 -4.60 -21.29
N ILE A 322 23.99 -3.88 -20.33
CA ILE A 322 22.87 -2.95 -20.60
C ILE A 322 23.27 -1.85 -21.60
N ALA A 323 24.48 -1.30 -21.48
CA ALA A 323 24.95 -0.23 -22.36
C ALA A 323 25.06 -0.70 -23.83
N ALA A 324 25.60 -1.89 -24.07
CA ALA A 324 25.71 -2.47 -25.41
C ALA A 324 24.33 -2.86 -25.96
N ALA A 325 23.45 -3.41 -25.12
CA ALA A 325 22.07 -3.72 -25.47
C ALA A 325 21.27 -2.49 -25.89
N ARG A 326 21.50 -1.34 -25.24
CA ARG A 326 20.86 -0.07 -25.59
C ARG A 326 21.27 0.41 -26.98
N VAL A 327 22.56 0.35 -27.30
CA VAL A 327 23.08 0.72 -28.63
C VAL A 327 22.51 -0.20 -29.72
N ASP A 328 22.45 -1.51 -29.46
CA ASP A 328 21.85 -2.46 -30.40
C ASP A 328 20.34 -2.21 -30.59
N PHE A 329 19.64 -1.80 -29.55
CA PHE A 329 18.21 -1.46 -29.62
C PHE A 329 17.95 -0.16 -30.37
N GLU A 330 18.80 0.86 -30.19
CA GLU A 330 18.75 2.09 -30.99
C GLU A 330 19.00 1.79 -32.48
N ASN A 331 19.96 0.92 -32.80
CA ASN A 331 20.18 0.46 -34.17
C ASN A 331 18.96 -0.28 -34.73
N ALA A 332 18.29 -1.12 -33.93
CA ALA A 332 17.06 -1.78 -34.33
C ALA A 332 15.90 -0.79 -34.58
N ALA A 333 15.86 0.32 -33.85
CA ALA A 333 14.91 1.42 -34.09
C ALA A 333 15.22 2.19 -35.38
N LEU A 334 16.50 2.43 -35.67
CA LEU A 334 16.94 3.02 -36.95
C LEU A 334 16.62 2.12 -38.14
N ASP A 335 16.84 0.81 -38.03
CA ASP A 335 16.49 -0.18 -39.06
C ASP A 335 14.97 -0.21 -39.33
N ALA A 336 14.16 0.04 -38.29
CA ALA A 336 12.72 0.21 -38.38
C ALA A 336 12.29 1.55 -39.01
N LYS A 337 13.24 2.38 -39.44
CA LYS A 337 13.03 3.73 -40.02
C LYS A 337 12.37 4.70 -39.03
N LEU A 338 12.68 4.59 -37.74
CA LEU A 338 12.27 5.58 -36.75
C LEU A 338 13.21 6.78 -36.78
N ASP A 339 12.62 7.96 -36.65
CA ASP A 339 13.34 9.23 -36.65
C ASP A 339 13.75 9.58 -35.21
N LEU A 340 14.94 9.15 -34.81
CA LEU A 340 15.48 9.39 -33.47
C LEU A 340 15.94 10.84 -33.24
N GLU A 341 15.95 11.70 -34.27
CA GLU A 341 16.20 13.14 -34.09
C GLU A 341 15.01 13.83 -33.40
N LEU A 342 13.81 13.25 -33.51
CA LEU A 342 12.63 13.73 -32.81
C LEU A 342 12.69 13.29 -31.35
N ALA A 343 12.78 14.26 -30.43
CA ALA A 343 12.82 14.01 -28.99
C ALA A 343 11.65 13.14 -28.50
N ALA A 344 10.45 13.32 -29.07
CA ALA A 344 9.27 12.52 -28.73
C ALA A 344 9.38 11.03 -29.12
N ILE A 345 10.15 10.71 -30.16
CA ILE A 345 10.41 9.33 -30.60
C ILE A 345 11.56 8.74 -29.80
N SER A 346 12.68 9.45 -29.74
CA SER A 346 13.87 9.04 -28.99
C SER A 346 13.55 8.72 -27.53
N GLY A 347 12.84 9.63 -26.84
CA GLY A 347 12.44 9.42 -25.45
C GLY A 347 11.53 8.21 -25.25
N ARG A 348 10.64 7.90 -26.21
CA ARG A 348 9.77 6.71 -26.13
C ARG A 348 10.53 5.42 -26.40
N VAL A 349 11.49 5.42 -27.33
CA VAL A 349 12.35 4.25 -27.57
C VAL A 349 13.19 3.95 -26.33
N HIS A 350 13.80 4.97 -25.72
CA HIS A 350 14.52 4.79 -24.44
C HIS A 350 13.59 4.32 -23.31
N GLY A 351 12.40 4.91 -23.20
CA GLY A 351 11.41 4.47 -22.22
C GLY A 351 10.98 3.00 -22.40
N LEU A 352 10.85 2.51 -23.65
CA LEU A 352 10.56 1.10 -23.91
C LEU A 352 11.71 0.19 -23.46
N PHE A 353 12.96 0.59 -23.72
CA PHE A 353 14.14 -0.14 -23.28
C PHE A 353 14.22 -0.21 -21.74
N ASP A 354 14.14 0.94 -21.07
CA ASP A 354 14.29 1.03 -19.62
C ASP A 354 13.16 0.27 -18.89
N LEU A 355 11.93 0.33 -19.42
CA LEU A 355 10.79 -0.41 -18.88
C LEU A 355 11.00 -1.92 -18.99
N GLN A 356 11.48 -2.43 -20.12
CA GLN A 356 11.72 -3.86 -20.31
C GLN A 356 12.86 -4.37 -19.42
N VAL A 357 13.93 -3.58 -19.27
CA VAL A 357 15.03 -3.91 -18.34
C VAL A 357 14.51 -3.95 -16.90
N SER A 358 13.71 -2.97 -16.48
CA SER A 358 13.09 -2.96 -15.15
C SER A 358 12.12 -4.12 -14.95
N LEU A 359 11.34 -4.48 -15.97
CA LEU A 359 10.41 -5.61 -15.93
C LEU A 359 11.17 -6.91 -15.72
N ARG A 360 12.21 -7.17 -16.51
CA ARG A 360 13.04 -8.38 -16.38
C ARG A 360 13.77 -8.45 -15.03
N ALA A 361 14.24 -7.32 -14.52
CA ALA A 361 14.81 -7.27 -13.17
C ALA A 361 13.77 -7.69 -12.13
N SER A 362 12.54 -7.14 -12.20
CA SER A 362 11.45 -7.56 -11.30
C SER A 362 10.98 -9.01 -11.52
N GLU A 363 10.98 -9.52 -12.75
CA GLU A 363 10.63 -10.91 -13.05
C GLU A 363 11.67 -11.88 -12.47
N SER A 364 12.95 -11.52 -12.49
CA SER A 364 14.01 -12.29 -11.83
C SER A 364 13.87 -12.32 -10.31
N GLU A 365 13.28 -11.27 -9.72
CA GLU A 365 12.90 -11.23 -8.29
C GLU A 365 11.60 -12.01 -8.00
N MET A 366 10.77 -12.29 -9.02
CA MET A 366 9.41 -12.85 -8.89
C MET A 366 9.25 -14.30 -9.40
N ASP A 367 10.31 -14.99 -9.84
CA ASP A 367 10.22 -16.40 -10.24
C ASP A 367 9.73 -17.28 -9.05
N PRO A 368 8.64 -18.05 -9.18
CA PRO A 368 8.10 -18.87 -8.11
C PRO A 368 9.10 -19.91 -7.56
N VAL A 369 10.01 -20.42 -8.39
CA VAL A 369 11.06 -21.35 -7.95
C VAL A 369 12.10 -20.61 -7.10
N THR A 370 12.55 -19.46 -7.56
CA THR A 370 13.48 -18.59 -6.83
C THR A 370 12.86 -18.09 -5.51
N ALA A 371 11.60 -17.66 -5.51
CA ALA A 371 10.86 -17.26 -4.32
C ALA A 371 10.65 -18.42 -3.32
N ARG A 372 10.38 -19.64 -3.81
CA ARG A 372 10.32 -20.85 -2.98
C ARG A 372 11.68 -21.14 -2.32
N ARG A 373 12.77 -21.10 -3.10
CA ARG A 373 14.14 -21.29 -2.59
C ARG A 373 14.53 -20.22 -1.57
N GLN A 374 14.17 -18.96 -1.83
CA GLN A 374 14.45 -17.84 -0.93
C GLN A 374 13.75 -18.01 0.43
N ARG A 375 12.48 -18.42 0.44
CA ARG A 375 11.75 -18.70 1.70
C ARG A 375 12.33 -19.86 2.48
N ALA A 376 12.84 -20.89 1.79
CA ALA A 376 13.57 -21.98 2.41
C ALA A 376 14.90 -21.49 3.02
N LEU A 377 15.64 -20.63 2.32
CA LEU A 377 16.87 -19.98 2.82
C LEU A 377 16.62 -19.10 4.05
N ASP A 378 15.57 -18.27 4.01
CA ASP A 378 15.21 -17.40 5.13
C ASP A 378 14.94 -18.21 6.40
N THR A 379 14.35 -19.39 6.25
CA THR A 379 14.09 -20.32 7.36
C THR A 379 15.35 -21.04 7.80
N LEU A 380 16.22 -21.38 6.86
CA LEU A 380 17.51 -22.02 7.13
C LEU A 380 18.45 -21.10 7.94
N TYR A 381 18.42 -19.80 7.68
CA TYR A 381 19.19 -18.78 8.40
C TYR A 381 18.46 -18.13 9.59
N ARG A 382 17.22 -18.55 9.88
CA ARG A 382 16.47 -17.97 10.99
C ARG A 382 17.13 -18.32 12.33
N GLY A 383 17.48 -17.28 13.09
CA GLY A 383 18.03 -17.41 14.45
C GLY A 383 19.42 -18.05 14.51
N THR A 384 20.29 -17.83 13.52
CA THR A 384 21.68 -18.35 13.50
C THR A 384 22.70 -17.46 14.22
N HIS A 385 22.27 -16.49 15.03
CA HIS A 385 23.17 -15.55 15.73
C HIS A 385 24.18 -16.24 16.65
N ASP A 386 23.81 -17.39 17.25
CA ASP A 386 24.68 -18.17 18.14
C ASP A 386 25.13 -19.51 17.50
N ALA A 387 24.98 -19.67 16.19
CA ALA A 387 25.34 -20.92 15.51
C ALA A 387 26.87 -21.10 15.44
N THR A 388 27.31 -22.34 15.61
CA THR A 388 28.74 -22.67 15.50
C THR A 388 29.28 -22.42 14.09
N PRO A 389 30.59 -22.10 13.92
CA PRO A 389 31.19 -21.93 12.60
C PRO A 389 31.06 -23.16 11.69
N GLU A 390 31.07 -24.35 12.29
CA GLU A 390 30.86 -25.62 11.59
C GLU A 390 29.42 -25.75 11.07
N ALA A 391 28.42 -25.38 11.89
CA ALA A 391 27.03 -25.33 11.46
C ALA A 391 26.81 -24.32 10.33
N MET A 392 27.38 -23.11 10.45
CA MET A 392 27.30 -22.08 9.40
C MET A 392 27.94 -22.52 8.09
N ALA A 393 29.07 -23.24 8.14
CA ALA A 393 29.71 -23.81 6.95
C ALA A 393 28.83 -24.86 6.26
N LEU A 394 28.08 -25.66 7.02
CA LEU A 394 27.14 -26.64 6.49
C LEU A 394 25.89 -25.97 5.88
N LEU A 395 25.35 -24.94 6.53
CA LEU A 395 24.23 -24.15 6.00
C LEU A 395 24.61 -23.45 4.67
N GLY A 396 25.82 -22.90 4.56
CA GLY A 396 26.33 -22.32 3.31
C GLY A 396 26.53 -23.36 2.19
N LYS A 397 26.84 -24.61 2.52
CA LYS A 397 26.85 -25.71 1.52
C LYS A 397 25.44 -26.00 1.00
N VAL A 398 24.42 -25.91 1.85
CA VAL A 398 23.01 -26.10 1.44
C VAL A 398 22.56 -24.95 0.56
N GLU A 399 22.96 -23.71 0.87
CA GLU A 399 22.68 -22.53 0.05
C GLU A 399 23.28 -22.64 -1.36
N THR A 400 24.57 -22.97 -1.45
CA THR A 400 25.25 -23.16 -2.75
C THR A 400 24.70 -24.33 -3.56
N GLN A 401 24.10 -25.33 -2.90
CA GLN A 401 23.50 -26.51 -3.51
C GLN A 401 21.98 -26.60 -3.33
N MET A 402 21.30 -25.45 -3.27
CA MET A 402 19.88 -25.39 -2.95
C MET A 402 19.00 -26.19 -3.93
N GLU A 403 19.32 -26.14 -5.23
CA GLU A 403 18.63 -26.93 -6.24
C GLU A 403 18.77 -28.45 -6.02
N ALA A 404 19.95 -28.91 -5.58
CA ALA A 404 20.16 -30.32 -5.29
C ALA A 404 19.40 -30.76 -4.03
N PHE A 405 19.34 -29.89 -3.02
CA PHE A 405 18.55 -30.10 -1.81
C PHE A 405 17.05 -30.19 -2.12
N GLU A 406 16.52 -29.25 -2.91
CA GLU A 406 15.13 -29.23 -3.35
C GLU A 406 14.72 -30.50 -4.11
N ARG A 407 15.54 -30.98 -5.05
CA ARG A 407 15.27 -32.24 -5.78
C ARG A 407 15.21 -33.46 -4.85
N VAL A 408 16.01 -33.48 -3.78
CA VAL A 408 15.98 -34.56 -2.78
C VAL A 408 14.68 -34.51 -1.99
N VAL A 409 14.28 -33.32 -1.53
CA VAL A 409 13.00 -33.11 -0.83
C VAL A 409 11.84 -33.54 -1.72
N GLU A 410 11.81 -33.08 -2.97
CA GLU A 410 10.77 -33.44 -3.94
C GLU A 410 10.70 -34.96 -4.14
N THR A 411 11.84 -35.64 -4.31
CA THR A 411 11.89 -37.09 -4.53
C THR A 411 11.35 -37.87 -3.34
N ILE A 412 11.66 -37.43 -2.11
CA ILE A 412 11.20 -38.08 -0.87
C ILE A 412 9.69 -37.91 -0.74
N VAL A 413 9.21 -36.67 -0.85
CA VAL A 413 7.79 -36.33 -0.64
C VAL A 413 6.90 -36.92 -1.73
N ARG A 414 7.38 -36.94 -2.98
CA ARG A 414 6.66 -37.58 -4.09
C ARG A 414 6.54 -39.09 -3.92
N ARG A 415 7.54 -39.73 -3.30
CA ARG A 415 7.54 -41.18 -3.02
C ARG A 415 6.62 -41.54 -1.85
N SER A 416 6.40 -40.61 -0.92
CA SER A 416 5.51 -40.77 0.25
C SER A 416 4.10 -40.21 0.03
N GLU A 417 3.70 -39.95 -1.22
CA GLU A 417 2.37 -39.43 -1.60
C GLU A 417 1.98 -38.13 -0.85
N GLY A 418 2.95 -37.25 -0.58
CA GLY A 418 2.70 -35.98 0.11
C GLY A 418 2.82 -36.04 1.63
N ALA A 419 3.10 -37.20 2.23
CA ALA A 419 3.42 -37.27 3.66
C ALA A 419 4.84 -36.74 3.91
N PHE A 420 4.99 -35.84 4.89
CA PHE A 420 6.30 -35.33 5.35
C PHE A 420 6.36 -35.30 6.88
N GLY A 421 6.45 -36.50 7.47
CA GLY A 421 6.49 -36.69 8.92
C GLY A 421 7.84 -37.19 9.43
N PRO A 422 7.88 -37.68 10.69
CA PRO A 422 9.08 -38.27 11.29
C PRO A 422 9.83 -39.33 10.45
N PRO A 423 9.17 -40.25 9.70
CA PRO A 423 9.89 -41.22 8.88
C PRO A 423 10.57 -40.56 7.67
N GLU A 424 9.91 -39.60 7.00
CA GLU A 424 10.48 -38.84 5.88
C GLU A 424 11.59 -37.91 6.32
N HIS A 425 11.47 -37.30 7.51
CA HIS A 425 12.54 -36.54 8.14
C HIS A 425 13.79 -37.41 8.34
N ALA A 426 13.63 -38.64 8.84
CA ALA A 426 14.75 -39.55 9.04
C ALA A 426 15.39 -39.99 7.71
N LEU A 427 14.58 -40.16 6.65
CA LEU A 427 15.07 -40.48 5.31
C LEU A 427 15.86 -39.32 4.70
N LEU A 428 15.38 -38.08 4.85
CA LEU A 428 16.07 -36.88 4.38
C LEU A 428 17.44 -36.75 5.04
N ILE A 429 17.51 -36.83 6.37
CA ILE A 429 18.79 -36.73 7.10
C ILE A 429 19.77 -37.82 6.67
N ARG A 430 19.34 -39.08 6.61
CA ARG A 430 20.18 -40.20 6.15
C ARG A 430 20.69 -40.01 4.72
N PHE A 431 19.87 -39.43 3.84
CA PHE A 431 20.27 -39.18 2.46
C PHE A 431 21.32 -38.07 2.37
N LEU A 432 21.18 -37.00 3.16
CA LEU A 432 22.14 -35.91 3.24
C LEU A 432 23.48 -36.39 3.83
N GLU A 433 23.44 -37.19 4.90
CA GLU A 433 24.64 -37.84 5.48
C GLU A 433 25.39 -38.69 4.45
N ARG A 434 24.67 -39.50 3.66
CA ARG A 434 25.26 -40.31 2.58
C ARG A 434 25.91 -39.46 1.48
N ARG A 435 25.45 -38.22 1.31
CA ARG A 435 25.99 -37.24 0.35
C ARG A 435 27.15 -36.42 0.93
N GLY A 436 27.56 -36.71 2.18
CA GLY A 436 28.66 -36.05 2.86
C GLY A 436 28.27 -34.77 3.61
N TRP A 437 26.98 -34.58 3.90
CA TRP A 437 26.48 -33.44 4.68
C TRP A 437 26.24 -33.90 6.11
N ASP A 438 26.84 -33.23 7.10
CA ASP A 438 26.66 -33.58 8.52
C ASP A 438 25.32 -33.05 9.08
N ALA A 439 24.22 -33.51 8.47
CA ALA A 439 22.87 -32.98 8.68
C ALA A 439 22.27 -33.31 10.06
N ASN A 440 22.95 -34.13 10.87
CA ASN A 440 22.44 -34.61 12.17
C ASN A 440 22.94 -33.79 13.37
N GLN A 441 23.66 -32.69 13.14
CA GLN A 441 23.99 -31.73 14.19
C GLN A 441 22.72 -31.13 14.79
N SER A 442 22.68 -30.95 16.11
CA SER A 442 21.51 -30.43 16.85
C SER A 442 21.06 -29.04 16.39
N GLU A 443 22.01 -28.22 15.92
CA GLU A 443 21.75 -26.87 15.40
C GLU A 443 21.25 -26.89 13.95
N VAL A 444 21.75 -27.81 13.13
CA VAL A 444 21.47 -27.81 11.68
C VAL A 444 20.22 -28.62 11.35
N ARG A 445 20.01 -29.74 12.04
CA ARG A 445 18.92 -30.69 11.78
C ARG A 445 17.52 -30.03 11.80
N PRO A 446 17.12 -29.25 12.84
CA PRO A 446 15.80 -28.63 12.86
C PRO A 446 15.59 -27.63 11.71
N ARG A 447 16.66 -26.93 11.31
CA ARG A 447 16.64 -25.93 10.22
C ARG A 447 16.51 -26.57 8.84
N LEU A 448 17.21 -27.67 8.60
CA LEU A 448 17.05 -28.44 7.37
C LEU A 448 15.64 -29.01 7.24
N LEU A 449 15.06 -29.52 8.32
CA LEU A 449 13.70 -30.07 8.30
C LEU A 449 12.65 -28.98 8.06
N ALA A 450 12.77 -27.82 8.70
CA ALA A 450 11.88 -26.68 8.48
C ALA A 450 11.98 -26.14 7.04
N ALA A 451 13.21 -25.98 6.52
CA ALA A 451 13.44 -25.54 5.14
C ALA A 451 12.88 -26.56 4.12
N ALA A 452 13.07 -27.86 4.36
CA ALA A 452 12.49 -28.92 3.53
C ALA A 452 10.96 -28.92 3.57
N GLY A 453 10.35 -28.69 4.74
CA GLY A 453 8.90 -28.57 4.88
C GLY A 453 8.33 -27.40 4.07
N ILE A 454 9.01 -26.24 4.07
CA ILE A 454 8.62 -25.09 3.24
C ILE A 454 8.74 -25.40 1.75
N LEU A 455 9.84 -26.04 1.32
CA LEU A 455 9.98 -26.48 -0.07
C LEU A 455 8.84 -27.43 -0.46
N ALA A 456 8.52 -28.40 0.38
CA ALA A 456 7.48 -29.39 0.14
C ALA A 456 6.07 -28.76 0.07
N ALA A 457 5.78 -27.80 0.96
CA ALA A 457 4.51 -27.08 0.98
C ALA A 457 4.35 -26.14 -0.23
N GLU A 458 5.40 -25.41 -0.61
CA GLU A 458 5.41 -24.53 -1.78
C GLU A 458 5.40 -25.31 -3.11
N MET A 459 5.82 -26.58 -3.10
CA MET A 459 5.62 -27.50 -4.23
C MET A 459 4.20 -28.10 -4.28
N GLY A 460 3.36 -27.83 -3.27
CA GLY A 460 1.98 -28.29 -3.20
C GLY A 460 1.82 -29.74 -2.74
N TYR A 461 2.85 -30.33 -2.15
CA TYR A 461 2.80 -31.72 -1.68
C TYR A 461 2.39 -31.86 -0.21
N VAL A 462 2.59 -30.82 0.60
CA VAL A 462 2.39 -30.83 2.07
C VAL A 462 1.56 -29.62 2.48
N ASP A 463 0.65 -29.78 3.45
CA ASP A 463 -0.11 -28.67 4.00
C ASP A 463 0.74 -27.83 4.96
N ALA A 464 0.48 -26.51 5.04
CA ALA A 464 1.26 -25.59 5.86
C ALA A 464 1.24 -25.93 7.38
N ALA A 465 0.31 -26.77 7.82
CA ALA A 465 0.21 -27.27 9.20
C ALA A 465 1.23 -28.36 9.53
N ASP A 466 1.74 -29.08 8.52
CA ASP A 466 2.65 -30.21 8.69
C ASP A 466 4.14 -29.79 8.58
N ILE A 467 4.40 -28.49 8.40
CA ILE A 467 5.76 -27.95 8.35
C ILE A 467 6.39 -28.04 9.74
N PRO A 468 7.58 -28.68 9.88
CA PRO A 468 8.31 -28.71 11.14
C PRO A 468 8.65 -27.30 11.60
N VAL A 469 8.13 -26.90 12.76
CA VAL A 469 8.40 -25.58 13.32
C VAL A 469 9.80 -25.58 13.93
N LEU A 470 10.59 -24.55 13.61
CA LEU A 470 11.86 -24.31 14.28
C LEU A 470 11.64 -24.14 15.78
N PRO A 471 12.46 -24.73 16.65
CA PRO A 471 12.45 -24.40 18.07
C PRO A 471 12.75 -22.91 18.22
N THR A 472 11.71 -22.10 18.42
CA THR A 472 11.89 -20.72 18.86
C THR A 472 12.32 -20.77 20.32
N ALA A 473 13.17 -19.85 20.77
CA ALA A 473 13.59 -19.75 22.16
C ALA A 473 12.42 -19.57 23.17
N ILE A 474 11.16 -19.54 22.70
CA ILE A 474 9.93 -19.38 23.47
C ILE A 474 8.95 -20.53 23.17
N SER A 475 9.44 -21.75 22.97
CA SER A 475 8.57 -22.96 22.99
C SER A 475 9.13 -24.03 23.92
N LEU A 476 9.53 -23.57 25.11
CA LEU A 476 9.34 -24.34 26.32
C LEU A 476 8.23 -23.62 27.07
N ASP A 477 7.04 -24.20 27.09
CA ASP A 477 5.93 -23.70 27.90
C ASP A 477 6.42 -23.71 29.35
N THR A 478 6.72 -22.53 29.92
CA THR A 478 7.38 -22.40 31.22
C THR A 478 6.58 -23.08 32.33
N GLU A 479 5.27 -23.20 32.15
CA GLU A 479 4.38 -23.98 33.02
C GLU A 479 4.63 -25.49 32.90
N LYS A 480 4.77 -26.03 31.69
CA LYS A 480 5.05 -27.47 31.49
C LYS A 480 6.46 -27.86 31.91
N VAL A 481 7.43 -26.95 31.80
CA VAL A 481 8.79 -27.19 32.34
C VAL A 481 8.76 -27.24 33.86
N SER A 482 7.95 -26.40 34.52
CA SER A 482 7.73 -26.50 35.97
C SER A 482 7.13 -27.85 36.33
N GLU A 483 6.07 -28.28 35.62
CA GLU A 483 5.42 -29.58 35.86
C GLU A 483 6.38 -30.77 35.69
N VAL A 484 7.23 -30.74 34.65
CA VAL A 484 8.24 -31.77 34.43
C VAL A 484 9.30 -31.74 35.53
N VAL A 485 9.77 -30.56 35.94
CA VAL A 485 10.75 -30.41 37.03
C VAL A 485 10.15 -30.84 38.38
N ASP A 486 8.89 -30.55 38.63
CA ASP A 486 8.17 -30.96 39.84
C ASP A 486 7.96 -32.47 39.87
N SER A 487 7.60 -33.08 38.73
CA SER A 487 7.52 -34.54 38.60
C SER A 487 8.88 -35.22 38.81
N MET A 488 9.97 -34.63 38.29
CA MET A 488 11.33 -35.15 38.54
C MET A 488 11.76 -34.99 40.00
N ARG A 489 11.36 -33.89 40.66
CA ARG A 489 11.61 -33.69 42.10
C ARG A 489 10.82 -34.67 42.95
N GLU A 490 9.60 -35.01 42.56
CA GLU A 490 8.75 -36.00 43.21
C GLU A 490 9.32 -37.42 43.06
N ILE A 491 9.77 -37.78 41.85
CA ILE A 491 10.46 -39.06 41.58
C ILE A 491 11.77 -39.16 42.38
N LEU A 492 12.54 -38.07 42.48
CA LEU A 492 13.76 -38.03 43.29
C LEU A 492 13.47 -38.22 44.78
N ALA A 493 12.39 -37.62 45.28
CA ALA A 493 11.93 -37.79 46.66
C ALA A 493 11.46 -39.22 46.95
N ASP A 494 10.75 -39.84 46.00
CA ASP A 494 10.31 -41.25 46.08
C ASP A 494 11.50 -42.22 46.09
N MET A 495 12.59 -41.88 45.38
CA MET A 495 13.87 -42.60 45.46
C MET A 495 14.72 -42.25 46.71
N GLY A 496 14.17 -41.51 47.67
CA GLY A 496 14.83 -41.17 48.95
C GLY A 496 15.97 -40.15 48.83
N ARG A 497 16.00 -39.36 47.75
CA ARG A 497 17.06 -38.37 47.46
C ARG A 497 16.50 -36.96 47.53
N ALA A 498 17.14 -36.08 48.32
CA ALA A 498 16.70 -34.69 48.39
C ALA A 498 16.93 -33.97 47.05
N PRO A 499 15.95 -33.19 46.55
CA PRO A 499 16.09 -32.47 45.29
C PRO A 499 17.18 -31.39 45.41
N PRO A 500 18.02 -31.19 44.38
CA PRO A 500 19.11 -30.23 44.44
C PRO A 500 18.55 -28.80 44.50
N THR A 501 18.90 -28.07 45.56
CA THR A 501 18.67 -26.61 45.70
C THR A 501 19.74 -25.83 44.94
N VAL A 502 19.42 -24.58 44.57
CA VAL A 502 20.33 -23.69 43.82
C VAL A 502 21.66 -23.49 44.56
N GLU A 503 21.64 -23.53 45.90
CA GLU A 503 22.82 -23.51 46.76
C GLU A 503 23.66 -24.79 46.63
N SER A 504 23.04 -25.98 46.59
CA SER A 504 23.75 -27.26 46.37
C SER A 504 24.39 -27.38 44.97
N ALA A 505 23.83 -26.68 43.98
CA ALA A 505 24.38 -26.60 42.62
C ALA A 505 25.56 -25.62 42.51
N LEU A 506 25.66 -24.66 43.44
CA LEU A 506 26.77 -23.71 43.53
C LEU A 506 27.93 -24.28 44.37
N GLU A 507 27.63 -25.00 45.45
CA GLU A 507 28.64 -25.72 46.26
C GLU A 507 29.32 -26.86 45.49
N SER A 508 28.62 -27.50 44.55
CA SER A 508 29.18 -28.59 43.73
C SER A 508 30.20 -28.12 42.67
N LYS A 509 30.32 -26.82 42.41
CA LYS A 509 31.37 -26.27 41.53
C LYS A 509 32.72 -26.09 42.24
N SER A 510 32.75 -25.96 43.57
CA SER A 510 34.01 -25.89 44.33
C SER A 510 34.57 -27.24 44.75
N ASP A 511 33.79 -28.32 44.63
CA ASP A 511 34.10 -29.66 45.14
C ASP A 511 34.44 -30.69 44.04
N VAL A 512 34.88 -30.22 42.86
CA VAL A 512 35.17 -31.10 41.71
C VAL A 512 36.34 -32.05 41.98
N GLU A 513 37.36 -31.64 42.76
CA GLU A 513 38.47 -32.53 43.15
C GLU A 513 38.08 -33.54 44.25
N GLY A 514 37.13 -33.17 45.11
CA GLY A 514 36.66 -34.03 46.21
C GLY A 514 35.65 -35.09 45.76
N ALA A 515 34.81 -34.78 44.77
CA ALA A 515 33.78 -35.68 44.25
C ALA A 515 34.37 -36.92 43.57
N ASP A 516 35.41 -36.75 42.76
CA ASP A 516 36.12 -37.86 42.10
C ASP A 516 36.79 -38.79 43.14
N SER A 517 37.37 -38.23 44.21
CA SER A 517 37.95 -39.04 45.29
C SER A 517 36.91 -39.88 46.04
N ARG A 518 35.70 -39.32 46.25
CA ARG A 518 34.60 -39.96 46.97
C ARG A 518 33.91 -41.03 46.13
N VAL A 519 33.78 -40.79 44.81
CA VAL A 519 33.26 -41.77 43.84
C VAL A 519 34.27 -42.91 43.67
N LYS A 520 35.57 -42.60 43.57
CA LYS A 520 36.63 -43.62 43.48
C LYS A 520 36.72 -44.49 44.74
N ALA A 521 36.63 -43.90 45.94
CA ALA A 521 36.59 -44.66 47.19
C ALA A 521 35.35 -45.57 47.31
N LYS A 522 34.19 -45.13 46.79
CA LYS A 522 32.97 -45.97 46.74
C LYS A 522 33.07 -47.10 45.71
N LEU A 523 33.70 -46.85 44.56
CA LEU A 523 33.99 -47.87 43.56
C LEU A 523 35.01 -48.89 44.07
N ASP A 524 36.06 -48.46 44.75
CA ASP A 524 37.06 -49.35 45.37
C ASP A 524 36.43 -50.20 46.50
N ALA A 525 35.51 -49.65 47.28
CA ALA A 525 34.77 -50.39 48.31
C ALA A 525 33.78 -51.41 47.69
N ALA A 526 33.12 -51.05 46.60
CA ALA A 526 32.26 -51.96 45.85
C ALA A 526 33.07 -53.09 45.20
N ASP A 527 34.24 -52.77 44.62
CA ASP A 527 35.17 -53.77 44.07
C ASP A 527 35.76 -54.67 45.16
N ALA A 528 36.00 -54.15 46.37
CA ALA A 528 36.41 -54.97 47.51
C ALA A 528 35.30 -55.93 47.97
N LEU A 529 34.04 -55.49 47.96
CA LEU A 529 32.87 -56.32 48.23
C LEU A 529 32.65 -57.38 47.14
N LEU A 530 32.80 -57.01 45.87
CA LEU A 530 32.73 -57.95 44.74
C LEU A 530 33.89 -58.96 44.78
N ARG A 531 35.09 -58.55 45.17
CA ARG A 531 36.23 -59.47 45.40
C ARG A 531 35.99 -60.40 46.58
N LYS A 532 35.28 -59.96 47.63
CA LYS A 532 34.84 -60.81 48.74
C LYS A 532 33.75 -61.80 48.33
N LEU A 533 32.80 -61.37 47.51
CA LEU A 533 31.75 -62.25 46.97
C LEU A 533 32.31 -63.26 45.96
N ASN A 534 33.32 -62.88 45.18
CA ASN A 534 33.93 -63.73 44.17
C ASN A 534 35.00 -64.69 44.74
N ARG A 535 35.58 -64.37 45.92
CA ARG A 535 36.30 -65.35 46.75
C ARG A 535 35.31 -65.96 47.74
N GLY A 536 34.50 -66.88 47.25
CA GLY A 536 33.40 -67.45 48.02
C GLY A 536 33.77 -67.78 49.47
N GLU A 537 33.00 -67.24 50.41
CA GLU A 537 32.63 -67.97 51.62
C GLU A 537 31.75 -69.16 51.18
N SER A 538 32.44 -70.19 50.67
CA SER A 538 32.01 -71.56 50.86
C SER A 538 32.39 -71.92 52.29
N GLY A 539 31.42 -72.03 53.19
CA GLY A 539 31.68 -72.61 54.50
C GLY A 539 30.78 -72.10 55.61
N LEU A 540 29.60 -72.74 55.70
CA LEU A 540 28.86 -73.11 56.91
C LEU A 540 28.44 -72.03 57.91
#